data_AF-A0A1E8PNR7-F1
#
_entry.id   AF-A0A1E8PNR7-F1
#
_cell.length_a   1.000
_cell.length_b   1.000
_cell.length_c   1.000
_cell.angle_alpha   90.00
_cell.angle_beta   90.00
_cell.angle_gamma   90.00
#
_symmetry.space_group_name_H-M   'P 1'
#
loop_
_entity.id
_entity.type
_entity.pdbx_description
1 polymer ?
#
loop_
_entity_poly.entity_id
_entity_poly.type
_entity_poly.pdbx_seq_one_letter_code
_entity_poly.pdbx_strand_id
1 'polypeptide(L)'
;MNIQLSRIALQLALAALLAGCASAPPVVQRVEVPVFTPCVKVAPQRPAYEFDQLAPTATDGEVVLALARDWPRGRKYEGELEAVVAGCR
;
A
#
# COMPACT_ATOMS: atom_id res chain seq x y z
N MET A 1 48.47 -54.85 -5.08
CA MET A 1 47.10 -54.58 -5.57
C MET A 1 46.18 -53.97 -4.49
N ASN A 2 46.27 -54.39 -3.22
CA ASN A 2 45.30 -53.96 -2.17
C ASN A 2 45.46 -52.50 -1.69
N ILE A 3 46.68 -51.95 -1.71
CA ILE A 3 46.95 -50.58 -1.24
C ILE A 3 46.37 -49.53 -2.20
N GLN A 4 46.40 -49.79 -3.51
CA GLN A 4 45.82 -48.89 -4.51
C GLN A 4 44.29 -48.88 -4.46
N LEU A 5 43.66 -50.04 -4.23
CA LEU A 5 42.21 -50.15 -4.08
C LEU A 5 41.71 -49.34 -2.87
N SER A 6 42.43 -49.41 -1.74
CA SER A 6 42.08 -48.70 -0.51
C SER A 6 42.20 -47.17 -0.64
N ARG A 7 43.19 -46.69 -1.41
CA ARG A 7 43.35 -45.25 -1.71
C ARG A 7 42.21 -44.72 -2.58
N ILE A 8 41.81 -45.46 -3.61
CA ILE A 8 40.71 -45.06 -4.50
C ILE A 8 39.38 -45.04 -3.73
N ALA A 9 39.13 -46.03 -2.86
CA ALA A 9 37.95 -46.05 -2.01
C ALA A 9 37.88 -44.84 -1.07
N LEU A 10 39.01 -44.44 -0.48
CA LEU A 10 39.08 -43.26 0.38
C LEU A 10 38.83 -41.96 -0.39
N GLN A 11 39.37 -41.82 -1.60
CA GLN A 11 39.13 -40.66 -2.46
C GLN A 11 37.67 -40.54 -2.91
N LEU A 12 37.05 -41.66 -3.28
CA LEU A 12 35.63 -41.70 -3.66
C LEU A 12 34.72 -41.38 -2.47
N ALA A 13 35.02 -41.92 -1.29
CA ALA A 13 34.28 -41.60 -0.07
C ALA A 13 34.38 -40.11 0.26
N LEU A 14 35.59 -39.53 0.14
CA LEU A 14 35.80 -38.10 0.38
C LEU A 14 35.07 -37.23 -0.65
N ALA A 15 35.09 -37.60 -1.92
CA ALA A 15 34.37 -36.90 -2.97
C ALA A 15 32.83 -36.95 -2.76
N ALA A 16 32.30 -38.10 -2.32
CA ALA A 16 30.88 -38.25 -2.02
C ALA A 16 30.44 -37.40 -0.82
N LEU A 17 31.30 -37.29 0.21
CA LEU A 17 31.07 -36.42 1.37
C LEU A 17 31.05 -34.93 1.00
N LEU A 18 31.90 -34.52 0.05
CA LEU A 18 32.01 -33.13 -0.42
C LEU A 18 30.86 -32.72 -1.37
N ALA A 19 30.24 -33.66 -2.08
CA ALA A 19 29.15 -33.38 -3.02
C ALA A 19 27.91 -32.79 -2.32
N GLY A 20 27.67 -33.12 -1.05
CA GLY A 20 26.55 -32.60 -0.27
C GLY A 20 26.61 -31.10 0.03
N CYS A 21 27.81 -30.49 0.05
CA CYS A 21 27.96 -29.04 0.24
C CYS A 21 27.60 -28.23 -1.02
N ALA A 22 27.68 -28.84 -2.21
CA ALA A 22 27.34 -28.18 -3.46
C ALA A 22 25.86 -28.34 -3.85
N SER A 23 25.13 -29.28 -3.22
CA SER A 23 23.73 -29.58 -3.53
C SER A 23 22.73 -28.80 -2.66
N ALA A 24 23.16 -27.75 -1.96
CA ALA A 24 22.25 -26.91 -1.21
C ALA A 24 21.23 -26.28 -2.18
N PRO A 25 19.92 -26.44 -1.96
CA PRO A 25 18.92 -25.80 -2.80
C PRO A 25 19.10 -24.28 -2.72
N PRO A 26 18.81 -23.55 -3.82
CA PRO A 26 18.91 -22.10 -3.81
C PRO A 26 18.04 -21.53 -2.70
N VAL A 27 18.63 -20.71 -1.84
CA VAL A 27 17.93 -20.06 -0.73
C VAL A 27 16.91 -19.08 -1.31
N VAL A 28 15.66 -19.18 -0.86
CA VAL A 28 14.63 -18.20 -1.24
C VAL A 28 15.03 -16.83 -0.67
N GLN A 29 15.31 -15.88 -1.57
CA GLN A 29 15.65 -14.53 -1.18
C GLN A 29 14.37 -13.70 -1.01
N ARG A 30 14.15 -13.20 0.21
CA ARG A 30 13.09 -12.20 0.47
C ARG A 30 13.55 -10.84 -0.08
N VAL A 31 12.72 -10.22 -0.90
CA VAL A 31 12.95 -8.88 -1.44
C VAL A 31 11.81 -7.98 -0.98
N GLU A 32 12.15 -6.91 -0.27
CA GLU A 32 11.18 -5.86 0.09
C GLU A 32 11.11 -4.86 -1.06
N VAL A 33 9.99 -4.85 -1.78
CA VAL A 33 9.74 -3.90 -2.87
C VAL A 33 8.96 -2.72 -2.29
N PRO A 34 9.49 -1.48 -2.37
CA PRO A 34 8.74 -0.31 -1.91
C PRO A 34 7.53 -0.11 -2.82
N VAL A 35 6.33 -0.19 -2.24
CA VAL A 35 5.08 0.14 -2.92
C VAL A 35 4.72 1.56 -2.57
N PHE A 36 4.51 2.40 -3.60
CA PHE A 36 3.97 3.74 -3.38
C PHE A 36 2.59 3.62 -2.73
N THR A 37 2.43 4.23 -1.56
CA THR A 37 1.12 4.32 -0.92
C THR A 37 0.66 5.77 -0.95
N PRO A 38 -0.63 6.03 -1.24
CA PRO A 38 -1.14 7.39 -1.17
C PRO A 38 -0.96 7.91 0.26
N CYS A 39 -0.50 9.15 0.38
CA CYS A 39 -0.35 9.76 1.70
C CYS A 39 -1.72 9.96 2.36
N VAL A 40 -2.70 10.44 1.60
CA VAL A 40 -4.07 10.57 2.08
C VAL A 40 -4.67 9.17 2.27
N LYS A 41 -4.89 8.78 3.52
CA LYS A 41 -5.46 7.46 3.87
C LYS A 41 -6.99 7.51 3.89
N VAL A 42 -7.56 8.58 4.42
CA VAL A 42 -9.00 8.78 4.56
C VAL A 42 -9.32 10.21 4.18
N ALA A 43 -10.27 10.39 3.25
CA ALA A 43 -10.79 11.70 2.91
C ALA A 43 -11.89 12.09 3.92
N PRO A 44 -11.93 13.34 4.39
CA PRO A 44 -13.07 13.89 5.12
C PRO A 44 -14.38 13.65 4.37
N GLN A 45 -15.44 13.32 5.11
CA GLN A 45 -16.75 13.03 4.53
C GLN A 45 -17.39 14.33 4.02
N ARG A 46 -17.82 14.33 2.75
CA ARG A 46 -18.56 15.47 2.18
C ARG A 46 -19.87 15.67 2.96
N PRO A 47 -20.18 16.90 3.41
CA PRO A 47 -21.46 17.21 4.03
C PRO A 47 -22.62 16.91 3.08
N ALA A 48 -23.74 16.44 3.63
CA ALA A 48 -25.00 16.43 2.91
C ALA A 48 -25.52 17.87 2.82
N TYR A 49 -25.25 18.54 1.71
CA TYR A 49 -25.71 19.89 1.45
C TYR A 49 -27.23 19.90 1.25
N GLU A 50 -27.86 20.97 1.71
CA GLU A 50 -29.28 21.19 1.54
C GLU A 50 -29.62 21.55 0.09
N PHE A 51 -28.73 22.28 -0.56
CA PHE A 51 -28.84 22.63 -1.98
C PHE A 51 -28.98 21.37 -2.86
N ASP A 52 -28.20 20.33 -2.57
CA ASP A 52 -28.22 19.05 -3.32
C ASP A 52 -29.55 18.30 -3.18
N GLN A 53 -30.40 18.67 -2.22
CA GLN A 53 -31.67 18.02 -1.91
C GLN A 53 -32.88 18.81 -2.40
N LEU A 54 -32.66 19.97 -3.02
CA LEU A 54 -33.74 20.80 -3.53
C LEU A 54 -34.44 20.11 -4.71
N ALA A 55 -35.76 20.23 -4.75
CA ALA A 55 -36.52 19.80 -5.92
C ALA A 55 -36.15 20.67 -7.13
N PRO A 56 -36.20 20.14 -8.37
CA PRO A 56 -35.96 20.94 -9.58
C PRO A 56 -36.90 22.14 -9.73
N THR A 57 -38.05 22.11 -9.05
CA THR A 57 -39.06 23.17 -9.02
C THR A 57 -38.92 24.12 -7.84
N ALA A 58 -37.84 24.04 -7.06
CA ALA A 58 -37.58 24.95 -5.97
C ALA A 58 -37.51 26.40 -6.48
N THR A 59 -38.06 27.31 -5.70
CA THR A 59 -38.03 28.74 -5.99
C THR A 59 -36.62 29.31 -5.79
N ASP A 60 -36.29 30.39 -6.49
CA ASP A 60 -35.01 31.07 -6.32
C ASP A 60 -34.72 31.44 -4.86
N GLY A 61 -35.75 31.80 -4.08
CA GLY A 61 -35.61 32.10 -2.66
C GLY A 61 -35.17 30.90 -1.83
N GLU A 62 -35.73 29.71 -2.08
CA GLU A 62 -35.34 28.47 -1.42
C GLU A 62 -33.90 28.08 -1.77
N VAL A 63 -33.53 28.27 -3.04
CA VAL A 63 -32.17 28.04 -3.54
C VAL A 63 -31.16 28.93 -2.82
N VAL A 64 -31.41 30.24 -2.76
CA VAL A 64 -30.53 31.21 -2.10
C VAL A 64 -30.38 30.89 -0.61
N LEU A 65 -31.46 30.52 0.07
CA LEU A 65 -31.43 30.18 1.48
C LEU A 65 -30.66 28.89 1.76
N ALA A 66 -30.83 27.85 0.94
CA ALA A 66 -30.07 26.61 1.06
C ALA A 66 -28.57 26.87 0.87
N LEU A 67 -28.19 27.64 -0.15
CA LEU A 67 -26.80 28.05 -0.38
C LEU A 67 -26.22 28.82 0.80
N ALA A 68 -26.97 29.79 1.36
CA ALA A 68 -26.52 30.55 2.52
C ALA A 68 -26.27 29.66 3.74
N ARG A 69 -27.11 28.64 3.96
CA ARG A 69 -26.93 27.67 5.06
C ARG A 69 -25.81 26.66 4.80
N ASP A 70 -25.56 26.32 3.55
CA ASP A 70 -24.49 25.40 3.16
C ASP A 70 -23.12 26.06 3.13
N TRP A 71 -23.05 27.37 2.88
CA TRP A 71 -21.81 28.14 2.81
C TRP A 71 -20.84 27.88 3.98
N PRO A 72 -21.21 28.09 5.26
CA PRO A 72 -20.28 27.84 6.37
C PRO A 72 -19.87 26.36 6.49
N ARG A 73 -20.76 25.43 6.13
CA ARG A 73 -20.46 23.98 6.11
C ARG A 73 -19.44 23.66 5.02
N GLY A 74 -19.57 24.27 3.84
CA GLY A 74 -18.60 24.19 2.74
C GLY A 74 -17.23 24.73 3.15
N ARG A 75 -17.17 25.92 3.74
CA ARG A 75 -15.91 26.53 4.20
C ARG A 75 -15.18 25.67 5.23
N LYS A 76 -15.91 25.04 6.16
CA LYS A 76 -15.32 24.12 7.13
C LYS A 76 -14.76 22.87 6.44
N TYR A 77 -15.53 22.26 5.54
CA TYR A 77 -15.12 21.08 4.79
C TYR A 77 -13.87 21.33 3.93
N GLU A 78 -13.82 22.48 3.23
CA GLU A 78 -12.62 22.90 2.48
C GLU A 78 -11.39 22.98 3.38
N GLY A 79 -11.51 23.56 4.58
CA GLY A 79 -10.41 23.62 5.54
C GLY A 79 -9.95 22.24 6.03
N GLU A 80 -10.88 21.30 6.23
CA GLU A 80 -10.53 19.92 6.58
C GLU A 80 -9.78 19.21 5.44
N LEU A 81 -10.19 19.42 4.19
CA LEU A 81 -9.49 18.89 3.01
C LEU A 81 -8.08 19.47 2.89
N GLU A 82 -7.94 20.79 3.04
CA GLU A 82 -6.65 21.48 3.00
C GLU A 82 -5.71 20.97 4.10
N ALA A 83 -6.22 20.75 5.32
CA ALA A 83 -5.44 20.20 6.42
C ALA A 83 -4.91 18.80 6.14
N VAL A 84 -5.72 17.93 5.52
CA VAL A 84 -5.31 16.57 5.13
C VAL A 84 -4.21 16.62 4.08
N VAL A 85 -4.34 17.47 3.05
CA VAL A 85 -3.30 17.62 2.02
C VAL A 85 -2.04 18.26 2.59
N ALA A 86 -2.16 19.23 3.49
CA ALA A 86 -1.03 19.86 4.16
C ALA A 86 -0.26 18.91 5.10
N GLY A 87 -0.89 17.85 5.60
CA GLY A 87 -0.23 16.78 6.34
C GLY A 87 0.59 15.82 5.46
N CYS A 88 0.49 15.94 4.13
CA CYS A 88 1.14 15.06 3.16
C CYS A 88 2.38 15.62 2.48
N ARG A 89 2.70 16.89 2.74
CA ARG A 89 3.94 17.54 2.30
C ARG A 89 4.96 17.52 3.44
#